data_AF-A0A178J4Y3-F1
#
_entry.id   AF-A0A178J4Y3-F1
#
_cell.length_a   1.000
_cell.length_b   1.000
_cell.length_c   1.000
_cell.angle_alpha   90.00
_cell.angle_beta   90.00
_cell.angle_gamma   90.00
#
_symmetry.space_group_name_H-M   'P 1'
#
loop_
_entity.id
_entity.type
_entity.pdbx_description
1 polymer ?
#
loop_
_entity_poly.entity_id
_entity_poly.type
_entity_poly.pdbx_seq_one_letter_code
_entity_poly.pdbx_strand_id
1 'polypeptide(L)'
;MTNKSDKRRYFPVGDVDRVEYPCQKCNQGFYRFNPNGERIEKHNQMQHNCTHCNAVTFFTIPYPALKYKNRIFVDWETIRGQPIEKS
;
A
#
# COMPACT_ATOMS: atom_id res chain seq x y z
N MET A 1 -10.49 9.49 -27.43
CA MET A 1 -11.10 8.59 -26.43
C MET A 1 -11.51 9.43 -25.23
N THR A 2 -12.78 9.34 -24.84
CA THR A 2 -13.45 10.25 -23.90
C THR A 2 -12.78 10.27 -22.53
N ASN A 3 -12.14 11.41 -22.20
CA ASN A 3 -11.79 11.78 -20.83
C ASN A 3 -13.07 11.89 -20.02
N LYS A 4 -13.51 10.80 -19.37
CA LYS A 4 -14.52 10.87 -18.33
C LYS A 4 -13.93 11.76 -17.24
N SER A 5 -14.42 13.00 -17.18
CA SER A 5 -14.22 13.88 -16.03
C SER A 5 -14.59 13.08 -14.79
N ASP A 6 -13.58 12.73 -14.01
CA ASP A 6 -13.75 12.11 -12.71
C ASP A 6 -14.47 13.15 -11.85
N LYS A 7 -15.79 13.06 -11.73
CA LYS A 7 -16.62 13.98 -10.93
C LYS A 7 -16.39 13.79 -9.42
N ARG A 8 -15.18 13.39 -9.01
CA ARG A 8 -14.82 13.19 -7.62
C ARG A 8 -14.68 14.56 -6.96
N ARG A 9 -15.42 14.74 -5.87
CA ARG A 9 -15.23 15.86 -4.96
C ARG A 9 -14.35 15.37 -3.82
N TYR A 10 -13.27 16.09 -3.58
CA TYR A 10 -12.31 15.76 -2.53
C TYR A 10 -12.54 16.72 -1.36
N PHE A 11 -12.64 16.18 -0.16
CA PHE A 11 -12.72 16.95 1.08
C PHE A 11 -11.52 16.58 1.94
N PRO A 12 -10.81 17.56 2.52
CA PRO A 12 -9.75 17.27 3.46
C PRO A 12 -10.34 16.51 4.64
N VAL A 13 -9.75 15.36 4.92
CA VAL A 13 -9.98 14.63 6.15
C VAL A 13 -8.86 15.04 7.10
N GLY A 14 -9.20 15.43 8.34
CA GLY A 14 -8.25 15.89 9.36
C GLY A 14 -7.35 14.76 9.88
N ASP A 15 -7.34 14.50 11.18
CA ASP A 15 -6.45 13.53 11.81
C ASP A 15 -6.54 12.13 11.15
N VAL A 16 -5.54 11.81 10.34
CA VAL A 16 -5.35 10.52 9.67
C VAL A 16 -3.98 10.01 10.04
N ASP A 17 -3.93 8.84 10.69
CA ASP A 17 -2.68 8.21 11.06
C ASP A 17 -2.26 7.24 9.96
N ARG A 18 -0.95 7.18 9.68
CA ARG A 18 -0.40 6.08 8.89
C ARG A 18 -0.20 4.86 9.80
N VAL A 19 -0.65 3.70 9.34
CA VAL A 19 -0.29 2.43 9.97
C VAL A 19 1.12 2.08 9.53
N GLU A 20 2.06 1.88 10.46
CA GLU A 20 3.44 1.48 10.12
C GLU A 20 3.79 0.12 10.74
N TYR A 21 4.49 -0.73 9.98
CA TYR A 21 4.96 -2.03 10.44
C TYR A 21 6.45 -1.98 10.75
N PRO A 22 6.88 -2.39 11.96
CA PRO A 22 8.28 -2.33 12.36
C PRO A 22 9.13 -3.28 11.53
N CYS A 23 10.35 -2.84 11.20
CA CYS A 23 11.31 -3.62 10.45
C CYS A 23 11.88 -4.75 11.31
N GLN A 24 11.50 -5.99 11.01
CA GLN A 24 11.95 -7.18 11.73
C GLN A 24 13.47 -7.46 11.59
N LYS A 25 14.15 -6.84 10.63
CA LYS A 25 15.59 -7.05 10.40
C LYS A 25 16.47 -6.15 11.27
N CYS A 26 16.09 -4.88 11.48
CA CYS A 26 16.90 -3.93 12.25
C CYS A 26 16.23 -3.40 13.51
N ASN A 27 14.91 -3.56 13.65
CA ASN A 27 14.08 -3.01 14.73
C ASN A 27 14.22 -1.49 14.96
N GLN A 28 14.79 -0.75 14.00
CA GLN A 28 15.08 0.69 14.10
C GLN A 28 14.31 1.54 13.08
N GLY A 29 13.51 0.90 12.23
CA GLY A 29 12.72 1.59 11.21
C GLY A 29 11.43 0.86 10.89
N PHE A 30 10.73 1.34 9.88
CA PHE A 30 9.45 0.81 9.44
C PHE A 30 9.48 0.51 7.95
N TYR A 31 8.71 -0.47 7.51
CA TYR A 31 8.59 -0.77 6.08
C TYR A 31 7.65 0.23 5.41
N ARG A 32 8.04 0.85 4.31
CA ARG A 32 7.22 1.77 3.52
C ARG A 32 7.16 1.36 2.07
N PHE A 33 6.03 1.63 1.43
CA PHE A 33 5.83 1.32 0.02
C PHE A 33 6.86 2.05 -0.84
N ASN A 34 7.50 1.30 -1.74
CA ASN A 34 8.41 1.83 -2.74
C ASN A 34 7.70 1.92 -4.10
N PRO A 35 7.33 3.12 -4.58
CA PRO A 35 6.61 3.27 -5.86
C PRO A 35 7.43 2.85 -7.07
N ASN A 36 8.76 2.84 -6.94
CA ASN A 36 9.70 2.41 -7.99
C ASN A 36 10.20 0.98 -7.78
N GLY A 37 9.64 0.26 -6.81
CA GLY A 37 10.03 -1.11 -6.50
C GLY A 37 9.41 -2.13 -7.44
N GLU A 38 9.95 -3.34 -7.42
CA GLU A 38 9.40 -4.47 -8.17
C GLU A 38 8.02 -4.85 -7.62
N ARG A 39 7.12 -5.27 -8.51
CA ARG A 39 5.87 -5.93 -8.12
C ARG A 39 6.01 -7.41 -8.41
N ILE A 40 5.74 -8.25 -7.41
CA ILE A 40 5.70 -9.70 -7.64
C ILE A 40 4.41 -10.01 -8.42
N GLU A 41 4.55 -10.40 -9.69
CA GLU A 41 3.41 -10.58 -10.62
C GLU A 41 2.37 -11.58 -10.10
N LYS A 42 2.82 -12.72 -9.57
CA LYS A 42 1.96 -13.85 -9.16
C LYS A 42 0.90 -13.49 -8.11
N HIS A 43 1.19 -12.51 -7.26
CA HIS A 43 0.29 -12.08 -6.18
C HIS A 43 0.09 -10.55 -6.16
N ASN A 44 0.59 -9.84 -7.18
CA ASN A 44 0.59 -8.39 -7.27
C ASN A 44 1.12 -7.69 -6.00
N GLN A 45 2.05 -8.33 -5.29
CA GLN A 45 2.60 -7.82 -4.04
C GLN A 45 3.56 -6.68 -4.35
N MET A 46 3.40 -5.59 -3.62
CA MET A 46 4.24 -4.40 -3.76
C MET A 46 5.47 -4.53 -2.89
N GLN A 47 6.58 -3.97 -3.37
CA GLN A 47 7.81 -3.88 -2.60
C GLN A 47 7.71 -2.81 -1.51
N HIS A 48 8.21 -3.14 -0.33
CA HIS A 48 8.37 -2.19 0.77
C HIS A 48 9.80 -2.19 1.29
N ASN A 49 10.33 -1.00 1.54
CA ASN A 49 11.70 -0.80 2.02
C ASN A 49 11.67 -0.28 3.46
N CYS A 50 12.56 -0.78 4.30
CA CYS A 50 12.79 -0.23 5.64
C CYS A 50 13.36 1.18 5.55
N THR A 51 12.79 2.12 6.30
CA THR A 51 13.28 3.51 6.37
C THR A 51 14.66 3.69 7.00
N HIS A 52 15.18 2.67 7.68
CA HIS A 52 16.46 2.74 8.38
C HIS A 52 17.55 1.93 7.67
N CYS A 53 17.32 0.63 7.44
CA CYS A 53 18.33 -0.28 6.88
C CYS A 53 18.10 -0.68 5.41
N ASN A 54 17.09 -0.10 4.74
CA ASN A 54 16.70 -0.41 3.36
C ASN A 54 16.37 -1.89 3.10
N ALA A 55 16.15 -2.69 4.14
CA ALA A 55 15.67 -4.06 3.99
C ALA A 55 14.38 -4.09 3.18
N VAL A 56 14.33 -5.00 2.20
CA VAL A 56 13.17 -5.19 1.33
C VAL A 56 12.26 -6.26 1.92
N THR A 57 10.95 -6.03 1.85
CA THR A 57 9.92 -7.00 2.19
C THR A 57 8.74 -6.89 1.24
N PHE A 58 7.92 -7.94 1.19
CA PHE A 58 6.65 -7.98 0.47
C PHE A 58 5.58 -8.47 1.44
N PHE A 59 4.50 -7.70 1.60
CA PHE A 59 3.42 -8.07 2.50
C PHE A 59 2.37 -8.95 1.80
N THR A 60 1.85 -9.94 2.52
CA THR A 60 0.67 -10.73 2.12
C THR A 60 -0.66 -10.03 2.44
N ILE A 61 -0.60 -8.95 3.22
CA ILE A 61 -1.74 -8.11 3.58
C ILE A 61 -1.74 -6.81 2.75
N PRO A 62 -2.92 -6.19 2.52
CA PRO A 62 -2.99 -4.89 1.88
C PRO A 62 -2.23 -3.81 2.67
N TYR A 63 -1.19 -3.22 2.06
CA TYR A 63 -0.34 -2.19 2.68
C TYR A 63 0.32 -1.32 1.60
N PRO A 64 0.24 0.02 1.63
CA PRO A 64 0.03 0.91 2.79
C PRO A 64 -1.41 1.00 3.30
N ALA A 65 -1.55 1.33 4.59
CA ALA A 65 -2.84 1.50 5.27
C ALA A 65 -2.87 2.78 6.12
N LEU A 66 -4.06 3.37 6.23
CA LEU A 66 -4.36 4.58 6.98
C LEU A 66 -5.44 4.28 8.02
N LYS A 67 -5.30 4.87 9.21
CA LYS A 67 -6.31 4.82 10.28
C LYS A 67 -7.02 6.16 10.35
N TYR A 68 -8.35 6.13 10.27
CA TYR A 68 -9.20 7.30 10.42
C TYR A 68 -10.43 6.94 11.27
N LYS A 69 -10.71 7.71 12.33
CA LYS A 69 -11.83 7.44 13.27
C LYS A 69 -11.89 5.98 13.73
N ASN A 70 -10.74 5.44 14.12
CA ASN A 70 -10.57 4.05 14.57
C ASN A 70 -10.90 2.97 13.53
N ARG A 71 -10.97 3.32 12.25
CA ARG A 71 -11.15 2.39 11.12
C ARG A 71 -9.91 2.39 10.24
N ILE A 72 -9.56 1.23 9.72
CA ILE A 72 -8.41 1.06 8.82
C ILE A 72 -8.91 1.06 7.38
N PHE A 73 -8.27 1.86 6.55
CA PHE A 73 -8.47 1.97 5.11
C PHE A 73 -7.15 1.61 4.43
N VAL A 74 -7.20 0.80 3.39
CA VAL A 74 -6.01 0.37 2.66
C VAL A 74 -6.02 1.03 1.29
N ASP A 75 -4.83 1.29 0.77
CA ASP A 75 -4.69 1.91 -0.54
C ASP A 75 -5.35 1.01 -1.62
N TRP A 76 -6.15 1.61 -2.51
CA TRP A 76 -6.86 0.87 -3.56
C TRP A 76 -5.92 0.05 -4.45
N GLU A 77 -4.69 0.52 -4.67
CA GLU A 77 -3.69 -0.17 -5.48
C GLU A 77 -3.17 -1.47 -4.86
N THR A 78 -3.39 -1.65 -3.55
CA THR A 78 -3.05 -2.86 -2.81
C THR A 78 -4.08 -3.99 -3.00
N ILE A 79 -5.31 -3.68 -3.42
CA ILE A 79 -6.42 -4.65 -3.54
C ILE A 79 -6.70 -5.04 -5.00
N ARG A 80 -5.85 -4.66 -5.96
CA ARG A 80 -6.05 -5.07 -7.36
C ARG A 80 -5.84 -6.58 -7.50
N GLY A 81 -6.92 -7.34 -7.41
CA GLY A 81 -6.97 -8.74 -7.79
C GLY A 81 -6.81 -8.88 -9.30
N GLN A 82 -6.08 -9.90 -9.73
CA GLN A 82 -6.08 -10.29 -11.15
C GLN A 82 -7.37 -11.10 -11.43
N PRO A 83 -8.06 -10.86 -12.56
CA PRO A 83 -9.11 -11.76 -12.99
C PRO A 83 -8.50 -13.14 -13.21
N ILE A 84 -9.03 -14.16 -12.54
CA ILE A 84 -8.68 -15.55 -12.83
C ILE A 84 -9.46 -15.91 -14.10
N GLU A 85 -8.78 -15.97 -15.24
CA GLU A 85 -9.34 -16.63 -16.42
C GLU A 85 -9.47 -18.12 -16.08
N LYS A 86 -10.71 -18.61 -15.98
CA LYS A 86 -10.95 -20.04 -15.89
C LYS A 86 -10.66 -20.62 -17.27
N SER A 87 -9.62 -21.45 -17.36
CA SER A 87 -9.36 -22.35 -18.48
C SER A 87 -10.47 -23.39 -18.62
#